data_AF-A0A7S4L450-F1
#
_entry.id   AF-A0A7S4L450-F1
#
_cell.length_a   1.000
_cell.length_b   1.000
_cell.length_c   1.000
_cell.angle_alpha   90.00
_cell.angle_beta   90.00
_cell.angle_gamma   90.00
#
_symmetry.space_group_name_H-M   'P 1'
#
loop_
_entity.id
_entity.type
_entity.pdbx_description
1 polymer ?
#
loop_
_entity_poly.entity_id
_entity_poly.type
_entity_poly.pdbx_seq_one_letter_code
_entity_poly.pdbx_strand_id
1 'polypeptide(L)'
;GWSRWSGTGDTEKAPRVEGGEAMSKATWALSFALCLSLFDFCAGSYRFGSLSWRSVNETGVAPNTVDFELVTAWGRNFQWVFVSKSNNPRSDDYPVVGDKVRLTGVYFGSNSNTGSGTSQILFYTGDGKQYFVDIVVTAFSKSENWIMGTTMIRHTYSTPYNPVGKTNFYPTGFSYQASTGSSLDANQPYWNTPWKASFVGCCRGQDLAVNSNKVYKLVSYVDLTNRHSSLVASTLQVVT
;
A
#
# COMPACT_ATOMS: atom_id res chain seq x y z
N GLY A 1 -36.29 -62.66 45.15
CA GLY A 1 -35.49 -61.49 45.57
C GLY A 1 -36.34 -60.26 45.37
N TRP A 2 -36.67 -59.48 46.40
CA TRP A 2 -35.83 -58.42 47.03
C TRP A 2 -35.44 -57.38 45.96
N SER A 3 -35.77 -56.08 45.98
CA SER A 3 -36.18 -55.09 47.01
C SER A 3 -36.78 -53.87 46.25
N ARG A 4 -37.92 -53.26 46.61
CA ARG A 4 -38.16 -52.12 47.54
C ARG A 4 -37.17 -50.93 47.42
N TRP A 5 -37.64 -49.74 46.99
CA TRP A 5 -37.79 -48.51 47.82
C TRP A 5 -38.23 -47.28 46.99
N SER A 6 -39.06 -46.45 47.63
CA SER A 6 -39.71 -45.21 47.22
C SER A 6 -38.88 -43.96 47.50
N GLY A 7 -39.11 -42.86 46.76
CA GLY A 7 -38.62 -41.53 47.14
C GLY A 7 -39.23 -40.39 46.30
N THR A 8 -40.12 -39.63 46.93
CA THR A 8 -40.67 -38.32 46.53
C THR A 8 -39.62 -37.20 46.66
N GLY A 9 -39.70 -36.18 45.81
CA GLY A 9 -38.94 -34.94 45.98
C GLY A 9 -39.29 -33.87 44.95
N ASP A 10 -40.11 -32.90 45.36
CA ASP A 10 -40.39 -31.64 44.68
C ASP A 10 -39.11 -30.81 44.48
N THR A 11 -39.01 -30.06 43.38
CA THR A 11 -38.24 -28.80 43.34
C THR A 11 -38.72 -27.90 42.19
N GLU A 12 -39.49 -26.88 42.58
CA GLU A 12 -39.23 -25.47 42.35
C GLU A 12 -39.16 -24.94 40.88
N LYS A 13 -40.24 -24.25 40.51
CA LYS A 13 -40.33 -23.35 39.35
C LYS A 13 -39.38 -22.15 39.51
N ALA A 14 -38.51 -21.94 38.53
CA ALA A 14 -37.83 -20.65 38.33
C ALA A 14 -38.68 -19.71 37.43
N PRO A 15 -38.78 -18.41 37.76
CA PRO A 15 -39.56 -17.45 36.99
C PRO A 15 -38.85 -16.97 35.72
N ARG A 16 -39.68 -16.78 34.69
CA ARG A 16 -39.38 -16.18 33.38
C ARG A 16 -39.10 -14.69 33.57
N VAL A 17 -37.89 -14.24 33.22
CA VAL A 17 -37.56 -12.81 33.10
C VAL A 17 -37.66 -12.41 31.63
N GLU A 18 -38.78 -11.78 31.27
CA GLU A 18 -38.92 -10.96 30.08
C GLU A 18 -38.42 -9.54 30.41
N GLY A 19 -37.53 -9.00 29.58
CA GLY A 19 -36.95 -7.68 29.80
C GLY A 19 -35.86 -7.33 28.79
N GLY A 20 -36.13 -7.58 27.50
CA GLY A 20 -35.31 -7.10 26.38
C GLY A 20 -35.87 -5.79 25.81
N GLU A 21 -34.97 -5.02 25.19
CA GLU A 21 -35.26 -3.94 24.25
C GLU A 21 -35.51 -2.52 24.79
N ALA A 22 -34.51 -1.90 25.43
CA ALA A 22 -34.44 -0.42 25.45
C ALA A 22 -33.03 0.20 25.53
N MET A 23 -31.93 -0.56 25.54
CA MET A 23 -30.57 0.00 25.62
C MET A 23 -29.60 -0.74 24.70
N SER A 24 -29.71 -0.50 23.39
CA SER A 24 -28.68 -0.95 22.44
C SER A 24 -28.47 0.03 21.27
N LYS A 25 -29.40 0.96 21.00
CA LYS A 25 -29.27 1.84 19.84
C LYS A 25 -28.43 3.12 20.08
N ALA A 26 -28.27 3.57 21.33
CA ALA A 26 -27.53 4.80 21.63
C ALA A 26 -26.01 4.62 21.67
N THR A 27 -25.51 3.43 22.02
CA THR A 27 -24.07 3.15 22.19
C THR A 27 -23.34 2.91 20.86
N TRP A 28 -24.06 2.47 19.83
CA TRP A 28 -23.50 2.26 18.49
C TRP A 28 -23.33 3.56 17.70
N ALA A 29 -24.22 4.54 17.89
CA ALA A 29 -24.15 5.82 17.19
C ALA A 29 -22.96 6.69 17.66
N LEU A 30 -22.64 6.67 18.96
CA LEU A 30 -21.47 7.38 19.51
C LEU A 30 -20.13 6.73 19.09
N SER A 31 -20.07 5.41 18.94
CA SER A 31 -18.84 4.72 18.52
C SER A 31 -18.52 4.93 17.04
N PHE A 32 -19.52 5.07 16.18
CA PHE A 32 -19.31 5.40 14.76
C PHE A 32 -18.94 6.88 14.55
N ALA A 33 -19.52 7.79 15.32
CA ALA A 33 -19.21 9.22 15.25
C ALA A 33 -17.77 9.53 15.75
N LEU A 34 -17.30 8.83 16.79
CA LEU A 34 -15.93 9.01 17.32
C LEU A 34 -14.85 8.42 16.40
N CYS A 35 -15.19 7.43 15.56
CA CYS A 35 -14.27 6.82 14.60
C CYS A 35 -14.11 7.67 13.31
N LEU A 36 -15.11 8.48 12.96
CA LEU A 36 -15.06 9.40 11.83
C LEU A 36 -14.35 10.73 12.15
N SER A 37 -14.29 11.14 13.41
CA SER A 37 -13.61 12.39 13.83
C SER A 37 -12.12 12.26 14.12
N LEU A 38 -11.53 11.06 14.01
CA LEU A 38 -10.09 10.82 14.23
C LEU A 38 -9.25 10.93 12.94
N PHE A 39 -9.87 11.22 11.80
CA PHE A 39 -9.16 11.37 10.52
C PHE A 39 -8.68 12.79 10.20
N ASP A 40 -8.94 13.79 11.06
CA ASP A 40 -8.77 15.21 10.70
C ASP A 40 -7.43 15.87 11.06
N PHE A 41 -6.42 15.16 11.57
CA PHE A 41 -5.18 15.82 12.03
C PHE A 41 -3.87 15.16 11.59
N CYS A 42 -3.81 14.65 10.35
CA CYS A 42 -2.52 14.33 9.74
C CYS A 42 -2.19 15.40 8.70
N ALA A 43 -1.36 16.38 9.07
CA ALA A 43 -0.75 17.27 8.09
C ALA A 43 0.05 16.44 7.09
N GLY A 44 -0.51 16.27 5.90
CA GLY A 44 0.11 15.46 4.87
C GLY A 44 1.41 16.09 4.38
N SER A 45 2.38 15.26 4.04
CA SER A 45 3.63 15.70 3.43
C SER A 45 3.71 15.34 1.95
N TYR A 46 2.86 14.46 1.42
CA TYR A 46 2.94 14.04 0.02
C TYR A 46 2.44 15.15 -0.92
N ARG A 47 3.21 15.50 -1.95
CA ARG A 47 2.80 16.48 -2.96
C ARG A 47 2.35 15.81 -4.25
N PHE A 48 3.24 15.09 -4.91
CA PHE A 48 2.97 14.36 -6.15
C PHE A 48 3.97 13.22 -6.35
N GLY A 49 3.72 12.40 -7.36
CA GLY A 49 4.65 11.36 -7.76
C GLY A 49 4.20 10.57 -8.96
N SER A 50 5.10 9.76 -9.48
CA SER A 50 4.88 8.85 -10.60
C SER A 50 5.53 7.50 -10.30
N LEU A 51 4.85 6.44 -10.73
CA LEU A 51 5.35 5.07 -10.65
C LEU A 51 5.48 4.53 -12.07
N SER A 52 6.67 4.08 -12.43
CA SER A 52 6.94 3.44 -13.70
C SER A 52 7.78 2.18 -13.52
N TRP A 53 7.87 1.35 -14.55
CA TRP A 53 8.74 0.18 -14.57
C TRP A 53 9.28 -0.10 -15.96
N ARG A 54 10.38 -0.85 -15.99
CA ARG A 54 10.98 -1.42 -17.20
C ARG A 54 11.43 -2.86 -16.97
N SER A 55 11.30 -3.72 -17.96
CA SER A 55 11.89 -5.06 -17.95
C SER A 55 13.40 -4.97 -17.96
N VAL A 56 14.08 -5.80 -17.17
CA VAL A 56 15.53 -5.89 -17.14
C VAL A 56 15.98 -6.99 -18.08
N ASN A 57 16.65 -6.60 -19.17
CA ASN A 57 17.17 -7.49 -20.21
C ASN A 57 18.70 -7.59 -20.13
N GLU A 58 19.22 -7.84 -18.93
CA GLU A 58 20.66 -7.96 -18.64
C GLU A 58 21.07 -9.45 -18.62
N THR A 59 22.26 -9.77 -19.14
CA THR A 59 22.79 -11.14 -19.08
C THR A 59 22.97 -11.58 -17.62
N GLY A 60 22.44 -12.77 -17.28
CA GLY A 60 22.51 -13.31 -15.92
C GLY A 60 21.41 -12.82 -14.97
N VAL A 61 20.51 -11.96 -15.43
CA VAL A 61 19.30 -11.60 -14.68
C VAL A 61 18.17 -12.58 -15.02
N ALA A 62 17.38 -12.96 -14.00
CA ALA A 62 16.27 -13.88 -14.17
C ALA A 62 15.21 -13.33 -15.17
N PRO A 63 14.49 -14.20 -15.89
CA PRO A 63 13.34 -13.75 -16.66
C PRO A 63 12.29 -13.13 -15.72
N ASN A 64 11.46 -12.25 -16.26
CA ASN A 64 10.41 -11.53 -15.51
C ASN A 64 10.94 -10.56 -14.43
N THR A 65 12.18 -10.11 -14.55
CA THR A 65 12.72 -9.04 -13.70
C THR A 65 12.35 -7.67 -14.24
N VAL A 66 11.95 -6.78 -13.33
CA VAL A 66 11.67 -5.38 -13.61
C VAL A 66 12.41 -4.46 -12.64
N ASP A 67 12.76 -3.28 -13.14
CA ASP A 67 13.14 -2.13 -12.32
C ASP A 67 11.92 -1.21 -12.23
N PHE A 68 11.41 -1.00 -11.01
CA PHE A 68 10.47 0.05 -10.72
C PHE A 68 11.21 1.34 -10.41
N GLU A 69 10.69 2.43 -10.95
CA GLU A 69 11.12 3.79 -10.64
C GLU A 69 9.94 4.55 -10.04
N LEU A 70 10.13 5.00 -8.80
CA LEU A 70 9.19 5.83 -8.07
C LEU A 70 9.82 7.21 -7.89
N VAL A 71 9.26 8.21 -8.57
CA VAL A 71 9.64 9.62 -8.42
C VAL A 71 8.57 10.29 -7.58
N THR A 72 8.94 10.85 -6.43
CA THR A 72 7.95 11.46 -5.51
C THR A 72 8.48 12.76 -4.92
N ALA A 73 7.55 13.67 -4.63
CA ALA A 73 7.82 14.94 -3.97
C ALA A 73 7.03 15.07 -2.67
N TRP A 74 7.69 15.65 -1.66
CA TRP A 74 7.21 15.71 -0.29
C TRP A 74 7.51 17.07 0.35
N GLY A 75 6.78 17.41 1.40
CA GLY A 75 7.11 18.53 2.30
C GLY A 75 8.47 18.32 2.94
N ARG A 76 9.31 19.35 2.92
CA ARG A 76 10.69 19.26 3.41
C ARG A 76 10.77 19.28 4.93
N ASN A 77 9.89 20.05 5.57
CA ASN A 77 9.72 20.18 7.02
C ASN A 77 9.06 18.96 7.69
N PHE A 78 9.53 17.76 7.35
CA PHE A 78 9.09 16.52 7.94
C PHE A 78 10.20 15.90 8.80
N GLN A 79 9.85 15.06 9.76
CA GLN A 79 10.84 14.34 10.57
C GLN A 79 11.42 13.16 9.77
N TRP A 80 12.38 13.48 8.92
CA TRP A 80 13.00 12.51 8.02
C TRP A 80 13.91 11.52 8.76
N VAL A 81 13.77 10.24 8.42
CA VAL A 81 14.72 9.20 8.81
C VAL A 81 15.83 9.14 7.76
N PHE A 82 17.02 9.63 8.09
CA PHE A 82 18.18 9.58 7.19
C PHE A 82 18.76 8.17 7.15
N VAL A 83 18.78 7.57 5.97
CA VAL A 83 19.48 6.31 5.68
C VAL A 83 20.95 6.60 5.39
N SER A 84 21.22 7.67 4.63
CA SER A 84 22.56 8.21 4.45
C SER A 84 22.49 9.72 4.21
N LYS A 85 23.55 10.42 4.65
CA LYS A 85 23.71 11.86 4.46
C LYS A 85 24.78 12.11 3.41
N SER A 86 24.49 13.01 2.47
CA SER A 86 25.47 13.58 1.55
C SER A 86 26.44 14.52 2.26
N ASN A 87 27.60 14.75 1.65
CA ASN A 87 28.61 15.70 2.11
C ASN A 87 28.32 17.15 1.70
N ASN A 88 27.14 17.43 1.15
CA ASN A 88 26.78 18.77 0.71
C ASN A 88 26.66 19.72 1.91
N PRO A 89 27.18 20.95 1.81
CA PRO A 89 27.05 21.93 2.88
C PRO A 89 25.58 22.24 3.16
N ARG A 90 25.21 22.25 4.43
CA ARG A 90 23.84 22.39 4.92
C ARG A 90 23.72 23.68 5.72
N SER A 91 22.62 24.40 5.55
CA SER A 91 22.27 25.52 6.44
C SER A 91 21.22 25.15 7.48
N ASP A 92 20.67 23.93 7.40
CA ASP A 92 19.59 23.38 8.22
C ASP A 92 19.66 21.84 8.23
N ASP A 93 18.88 21.21 9.11
CA ASP A 93 18.88 19.75 9.31
C ASP A 93 17.95 18.98 8.35
N TYR A 94 17.41 19.66 7.35
CA TYR A 94 16.49 19.06 6.39
C TYR A 94 17.21 18.43 5.20
N PRO A 95 16.56 17.48 4.49
CA PRO A 95 17.20 16.80 3.37
C PRO A 95 17.59 17.75 2.24
N VAL A 96 18.72 17.45 1.62
CA VAL A 96 19.28 18.12 0.44
C VAL A 96 19.66 17.10 -0.63
N VAL A 97 19.98 17.56 -1.84
CA VAL A 97 20.36 16.67 -2.96
C VAL A 97 21.45 15.69 -2.54
N GLY A 98 21.28 14.42 -2.90
CA GLY A 98 22.19 13.32 -2.60
C GLY A 98 21.96 12.64 -1.23
N ASP A 99 21.14 13.22 -0.35
CA ASP A 99 20.70 12.52 0.85
C ASP A 99 19.81 11.32 0.47
N LYS A 100 19.91 10.23 1.24
CA LYS A 100 18.98 9.12 1.17
C LYS A 100 18.12 9.11 2.42
N VAL A 101 16.82 9.30 2.24
CA VAL A 101 15.84 9.36 3.34
C VAL A 101 14.78 8.28 3.19
N ARG A 102 14.40 7.66 4.31
CA ARG A 102 13.32 6.67 4.33
C ARG A 102 11.99 7.39 4.48
N LEU A 103 11.05 7.03 3.62
CA LEU A 103 9.67 7.45 3.77
C LEU A 103 9.03 6.75 4.96
N THR A 104 8.56 7.56 5.90
CA THR A 104 7.72 7.13 7.01
C THR A 104 6.45 7.97 7.02
N GLY A 105 5.33 7.36 7.34
CA GLY A 105 4.09 8.06 7.65
C GLY A 105 4.17 8.74 9.01
N VAL A 106 3.05 9.32 9.42
CA VAL A 106 2.92 10.20 10.60
C VAL A 106 3.60 9.59 11.82
N TYR A 107 4.46 10.40 12.43
CA TYR A 107 5.04 10.18 13.74
C TYR A 107 3.98 10.53 14.79
N PHE A 108 3.41 9.53 15.47
CA PHE A 108 2.57 9.75 16.65
C PHE A 108 3.46 9.99 17.87
N GLY A 109 4.11 11.15 17.89
CA GLY A 109 4.84 11.61 19.06
C GLY A 109 3.93 12.37 20.01
N SER A 110 3.00 11.68 20.68
CA SER A 110 2.41 12.23 21.89
C SER A 110 3.39 11.99 23.03
N ASN A 111 3.74 13.07 23.71
CA ASN A 111 4.45 13.33 24.95
C ASN A 111 4.11 12.37 26.14
N SER A 112 4.20 11.06 25.93
CA SER A 112 3.99 10.03 26.94
C SER A 112 4.87 8.81 26.64
N ASN A 113 5.55 8.31 27.67
CA ASN A 113 6.59 7.27 27.68
C ASN A 113 6.17 5.86 27.17
N THR A 114 5.58 5.75 25.99
CA THR A 114 5.23 4.47 25.36
C THR A 114 5.65 4.49 23.89
N GLY A 115 6.70 3.74 23.56
CA GLY A 115 7.25 3.45 22.22
C GLY A 115 6.56 4.08 21.02
N SER A 116 7.14 5.16 20.50
CA SER A 116 6.78 5.82 19.24
C SER A 116 6.80 4.85 18.05
N GLY A 117 5.67 4.69 17.36
CA GLY A 117 5.58 3.93 16.11
C GLY A 117 5.59 4.84 14.89
N THR A 118 6.62 4.78 14.06
CA THR A 118 6.55 5.31 12.69
C THR A 118 5.73 4.35 11.84
N SER A 119 4.65 4.83 11.22
CA SER A 119 3.96 4.02 10.20
C SER A 119 4.89 3.89 9.00
N GLN A 120 5.20 2.66 8.59
CA GLN A 120 6.09 2.42 7.45
C GLN A 120 5.27 2.56 6.16
N ILE A 121 5.74 3.40 5.23
CA ILE A 121 5.14 3.48 3.89
C ILE A 121 5.89 2.49 3.01
N LEU A 122 5.16 1.55 2.44
CA LEU A 122 5.71 0.44 1.66
C LEU A 122 5.28 0.52 0.19
N PHE A 123 6.14 0.00 -0.67
CA PHE A 123 5.82 -0.28 -2.06
C PHE A 123 5.42 -1.75 -2.21
N TYR A 124 4.29 -2.01 -2.86
CA TYR A 124 3.75 -3.34 -3.08
C TYR A 124 3.90 -3.73 -4.54
N THR A 125 4.51 -4.89 -4.83
CA THR A 125 4.74 -5.38 -6.20
C THR A 125 3.54 -6.10 -6.81
N GLY A 126 2.53 -6.43 -6.00
CA GLY A 126 1.30 -7.10 -6.44
C GLY A 126 1.35 -8.63 -6.39
N ASP A 127 2.50 -9.23 -6.11
CA ASP A 127 2.71 -10.68 -5.90
C ASP A 127 2.85 -11.05 -4.41
N GLY A 128 2.52 -10.12 -3.51
CA GLY A 128 2.66 -10.26 -2.07
C GLY A 128 4.01 -9.80 -1.50
N LYS A 129 5.00 -9.44 -2.33
CA LYS A 129 6.23 -8.80 -1.84
C LYS A 129 6.05 -7.30 -1.62
N GLN A 130 6.83 -6.78 -0.68
CA GLN A 130 6.80 -5.38 -0.29
C GLN A 130 8.21 -4.85 0.02
N TYR A 131 8.42 -3.56 -0.23
CA TYR A 131 9.71 -2.90 -0.10
C TYR A 131 9.59 -1.59 0.65
N PHE A 132 10.61 -1.27 1.46
CA PHE A 132 10.79 0.09 1.97
C PHE A 132 11.05 1.05 0.83
N VAL A 133 10.54 2.28 0.98
CA VAL A 133 10.78 3.35 0.03
C VAL A 133 11.81 4.30 0.60
N ASP A 134 13.04 4.17 0.09
CA ASP A 134 14.15 5.07 0.40
C ASP A 134 14.39 6.00 -0.79
N ILE A 135 14.08 7.27 -0.60
CA ILE A 135 14.25 8.31 -1.62
C ILE A 135 15.69 8.79 -1.61
N VAL A 136 16.33 8.76 -2.77
CA VAL A 136 17.52 9.58 -3.03
C VAL A 136 17.05 10.96 -3.48
N VAL A 137 17.33 11.99 -2.70
CA VAL A 137 16.89 13.37 -2.99
C VAL A 137 17.60 13.86 -4.24
N THR A 138 16.84 14.24 -5.26
CA THR A 138 17.33 14.76 -6.55
C THR A 138 17.13 16.26 -6.69
N ALA A 139 16.13 16.83 -6.01
CA ALA A 139 15.88 18.26 -5.99
C ALA A 139 15.20 18.68 -4.67
N PHE A 140 15.32 19.95 -4.28
CA PHE A 140 14.59 20.50 -3.14
C PHE A 140 14.43 22.02 -3.28
N SER A 141 13.46 22.57 -2.56
CA SER A 141 13.27 24.02 -2.39
C SER A 141 13.13 24.36 -0.91
N LYS A 142 13.97 25.28 -0.43
CA LYS A 142 13.87 25.80 0.95
C LYS A 142 12.68 26.74 1.09
N SER A 143 12.51 27.66 0.15
CA SER A 143 11.45 28.69 0.18
C SER A 143 10.06 28.08 0.03
N GLU A 144 9.92 27.06 -0.82
CA GLU A 144 8.65 26.38 -1.06
C GLU A 144 8.49 25.11 -0.23
N ASN A 145 9.46 24.81 0.65
CA ASN A 145 9.40 23.73 1.61
C ASN A 145 9.06 22.36 0.97
N TRP A 146 9.88 21.93 0.01
CA TRP A 146 9.71 20.61 -0.61
C TRP A 146 11.02 19.92 -0.95
N ILE A 147 10.98 18.59 -1.00
CA ILE A 147 12.01 17.73 -1.57
C ILE A 147 11.39 16.86 -2.66
N MET A 148 12.18 16.48 -3.64
CA MET A 148 11.86 15.50 -4.66
C MET A 148 12.99 14.50 -4.74
N GLY A 149 12.66 13.25 -5.01
CA GLY A 149 13.67 12.26 -5.27
C GLY A 149 13.13 11.00 -5.89
N THR A 150 14.05 10.07 -6.10
CA THR A 150 13.81 8.83 -6.82
C THR A 150 14.11 7.63 -5.93
N THR A 151 13.24 6.62 -6.00
CA THR A 151 13.47 5.29 -5.44
C THR A 151 13.49 4.28 -6.59
N MET A 152 14.53 3.44 -6.64
CA MET A 152 14.66 2.35 -7.60
C MET A 152 14.48 1.02 -6.88
N ILE A 153 13.58 0.16 -7.38
CA ILE A 153 13.29 -1.16 -6.79
C ILE A 153 13.37 -2.22 -7.88
N ARG A 154 14.36 -3.11 -7.78
CA ARG A 154 14.46 -4.28 -8.65
C ARG A 154 13.66 -5.44 -8.07
N HIS A 155 12.81 -6.05 -8.89
CA HIS A 155 11.94 -7.14 -8.47
C HIS A 155 11.81 -8.20 -9.57
N THR A 156 11.78 -9.47 -9.17
CA THR A 156 11.58 -10.61 -10.08
C THR A 156 10.28 -11.32 -9.72
N TYR A 157 9.38 -11.39 -10.69
CA TYR A 157 8.14 -12.14 -10.60
C TYR A 157 8.37 -13.62 -10.90
N SER A 158 7.60 -14.50 -10.27
CA SER A 158 7.63 -15.94 -10.59
C SER A 158 7.06 -16.24 -11.98
N THR A 159 6.15 -15.40 -12.47
CA THR A 159 5.49 -15.52 -13.79
C THR A 159 5.33 -14.14 -14.42
N PRO A 160 5.25 -14.04 -15.77
CA PRO A 160 5.19 -12.74 -16.46
C PRO A 160 3.92 -11.92 -16.19
N TYR A 161 2.90 -12.53 -15.60
CA TYR A 161 1.59 -11.92 -15.27
C TYR A 161 0.97 -12.62 -14.06
N ASN A 162 -0.04 -12.00 -13.44
CA ASN A 162 -0.78 -12.58 -12.33
C ASN A 162 -1.68 -13.72 -12.82
N PRO A 163 -1.45 -14.98 -12.40
CA PRO A 163 -2.27 -16.11 -12.81
C PRO A 163 -3.65 -16.02 -12.15
N VAL A 164 -4.65 -15.54 -12.88
CA VAL A 164 -6.04 -15.73 -12.45
C VAL A 164 -6.36 -17.22 -12.57
N GLY A 165 -7.09 -17.76 -11.59
CA GLY A 165 -7.65 -19.11 -11.68
C GLY A 165 -8.32 -19.25 -13.04
N LYS A 166 -7.87 -20.24 -13.84
CA LYS A 166 -8.28 -20.45 -15.22
C LYS A 166 -9.80 -20.59 -15.31
N THR A 167 -10.55 -19.50 -15.48
CA THR A 167 -11.91 -19.60 -16.01
C THR A 167 -11.73 -19.80 -17.50
N ASN A 168 -11.44 -21.05 -17.87
CA ASN A 168 -11.35 -21.49 -19.26
C ASN A 168 -12.66 -21.10 -19.95
N PHE A 169 -12.60 -20.11 -20.83
CA PHE A 169 -13.67 -19.86 -21.80
C PHE A 169 -13.76 -21.00 -22.83
N TYR A 170 -12.67 -21.77 -22.99
CA TYR A 170 -12.52 -22.86 -23.95
C TYR A 170 -12.80 -24.25 -23.36
N PRO A 171 -13.13 -25.25 -24.19
CA PRO A 171 -13.36 -26.62 -23.78
C PRO A 171 -12.20 -27.21 -22.97
N THR A 172 -12.54 -28.11 -22.04
CA THR A 172 -11.56 -28.91 -21.29
C THR A 172 -10.67 -29.73 -22.23
N GLY A 173 -9.34 -29.66 -22.04
CA GLY A 173 -8.36 -30.43 -22.82
C GLY A 173 -7.20 -29.61 -23.42
N PHE A 174 -7.28 -28.28 -23.38
CA PHE A 174 -6.24 -27.38 -23.90
C PHE A 174 -5.63 -26.48 -22.80
N SER A 175 -4.33 -26.21 -22.88
CA SER A 175 -3.60 -25.34 -21.96
C SER A 175 -3.05 -24.12 -22.70
N TYR A 176 -3.57 -22.94 -22.41
CA TYR A 176 -3.21 -21.67 -23.06
C TYR A 176 -2.40 -20.74 -22.13
N GLN A 177 -1.40 -21.29 -21.43
CA GLN A 177 -0.45 -20.48 -20.66
C GLN A 177 0.71 -20.09 -21.56
N ALA A 178 0.82 -18.81 -21.91
CA ALA A 178 1.94 -18.30 -22.67
C ALA A 178 3.05 -17.85 -21.71
N SER A 179 4.18 -18.55 -21.76
CA SER A 179 5.37 -18.23 -20.95
C SER A 179 6.33 -17.25 -21.66
N THR A 180 6.15 -17.04 -22.96
CA THR A 180 7.01 -16.21 -23.83
C THR A 180 6.21 -15.49 -24.92
N GLY A 181 6.75 -14.41 -25.48
CA GLY A 181 6.12 -13.66 -26.58
C GLY A 181 5.70 -14.53 -27.77
N SER A 182 6.56 -15.44 -28.22
CA SER A 182 6.27 -16.36 -29.33
C SER A 182 5.19 -17.39 -29.01
N SER A 183 4.99 -17.73 -27.74
CA SER A 183 3.89 -18.60 -27.30
C SER A 183 2.54 -17.89 -27.20
N LEU A 184 2.52 -16.55 -27.22
CA LEU A 184 1.30 -15.73 -27.28
C LEU A 184 0.63 -15.87 -28.64
N ASP A 185 1.40 -15.75 -29.72
CA ASP A 185 0.91 -15.80 -31.11
C ASP A 185 0.35 -17.17 -31.47
N ALA A 186 0.93 -18.24 -30.92
CA ALA A 186 0.50 -19.61 -31.17
C ALA A 186 -0.78 -20.02 -30.39
N ASN A 187 -1.16 -19.28 -29.34
CA ASN A 187 -2.21 -19.66 -28.39
C ASN A 187 -3.30 -18.59 -28.22
N GLN A 188 -3.57 -17.81 -29.28
CA GLN A 188 -4.63 -16.81 -29.24
C GLN A 188 -6.02 -17.45 -29.23
N PRO A 189 -6.97 -16.93 -28.41
CA PRO A 189 -6.82 -15.84 -27.45
C PRO A 189 -6.50 -16.36 -26.04
N TYR A 190 -5.46 -15.78 -25.41
CA TYR A 190 -5.16 -15.99 -23.99
C TYR A 190 -5.52 -14.75 -23.18
N TRP A 191 -5.95 -14.95 -21.93
CA TRP A 191 -6.22 -13.90 -20.97
C TRP A 191 -5.11 -13.87 -19.92
N ASN A 192 -4.40 -12.76 -19.81
CA ASN A 192 -3.47 -12.50 -18.72
C ASN A 192 -4.00 -11.34 -17.87
N THR A 193 -3.75 -11.40 -16.56
CA THR A 193 -4.02 -10.26 -15.67
C THR A 193 -2.69 -9.67 -15.26
N PRO A 194 -2.44 -8.38 -15.51
CA PRO A 194 -1.19 -7.75 -15.09
C PRO A 194 -1.04 -7.80 -13.57
N TRP A 195 0.20 -7.89 -13.10
CA TRP A 195 0.52 -7.62 -11.70
C TRP A 195 0.19 -6.16 -11.37
N LYS A 196 -0.48 -5.93 -10.24
CA LYS A 196 -0.86 -4.59 -9.80
C LYS A 196 0.15 -4.09 -8.76
N ALA A 197 1.18 -3.41 -9.23
CA ALA A 197 2.13 -2.73 -8.36
C ALA A 197 1.51 -1.42 -7.85
N SER A 198 1.73 -1.09 -6.57
CA SER A 198 1.18 0.14 -6.01
C SER A 198 2.02 0.72 -4.88
N PHE A 199 1.98 2.05 -4.80
CA PHE A 199 2.52 2.83 -3.71
C PHE A 199 1.38 3.64 -3.10
N VAL A 200 1.07 3.39 -1.83
CA VAL A 200 -0.10 3.93 -1.15
C VAL A 200 0.32 4.52 0.18
N GLY A 201 -0.27 5.65 0.55
CA GLY A 201 -0.12 6.16 1.90
C GLY A 201 -1.00 7.36 2.16
N CYS A 202 -0.84 7.91 3.35
CA CYS A 202 -1.45 9.15 3.77
C CYS A 202 -0.34 10.12 4.20
N CYS A 203 -0.50 11.44 4.12
CA CYS A 203 -1.60 12.17 3.49
C CYS A 203 -1.02 13.19 2.50
N ARG A 204 -1.86 13.66 1.58
CA ARG A 204 -1.53 14.76 0.67
C ARG A 204 -1.35 16.08 1.45
N GLY A 205 -0.45 16.93 0.97
CA GLY A 205 -0.10 18.24 1.53
C GLY A 205 -1.32 19.08 1.91
N GLN A 206 -1.28 19.70 3.09
CA GLN A 206 -2.36 20.58 3.56
C GLN A 206 -2.55 21.80 2.68
N ASP A 207 -1.45 22.27 2.08
CA ASP A 207 -1.33 23.42 1.21
C ASP A 207 -1.85 23.19 -0.22
N LEU A 208 -2.32 21.98 -0.54
CA LEU A 208 -2.89 21.69 -1.85
C LEU A 208 -4.32 22.22 -1.94
N ALA A 209 -4.58 23.05 -2.95
CA ALA A 209 -5.91 23.63 -3.20
C ALA A 209 -7.01 22.56 -3.39
N VAL A 210 -6.64 21.36 -3.86
CA VAL A 210 -7.55 20.24 -4.08
C VAL A 210 -6.92 18.95 -3.53
N ASN A 211 -7.75 18.09 -2.92
CA ASN A 211 -7.33 16.83 -2.31
C ASN A 211 -6.37 16.95 -1.11
N SER A 212 -6.37 18.10 -0.43
CA SER A 212 -5.66 18.30 0.84
C SER A 212 -6.02 17.21 1.86
N ASN A 213 -5.02 16.69 2.58
CA ASN A 213 -5.15 15.62 3.58
C ASN A 213 -5.76 14.30 3.08
N LYS A 214 -5.98 14.12 1.77
CA LYS A 214 -6.49 12.85 1.23
C LYS A 214 -5.38 11.81 1.09
N VAL A 215 -5.79 10.55 1.05
CA VAL A 215 -4.93 9.41 0.72
C VAL A 215 -4.41 9.56 -0.72
N TYR A 216 -3.17 9.16 -0.97
CA TYR A 216 -2.63 9.04 -2.32
C TYR A 216 -2.39 7.58 -2.68
N LYS A 217 -2.48 7.28 -3.98
CA LYS A 217 -2.24 5.95 -4.52
C LYS A 217 -1.67 6.07 -5.92
N LEU A 218 -0.46 5.58 -6.11
CA LEU A 218 0.15 5.36 -7.41
C LEU A 218 0.01 3.89 -7.76
N VAL A 219 -0.38 3.60 -9.00
CA VAL A 219 -0.60 2.23 -9.48
C VAL A 219 0.09 2.10 -10.82
N SER A 220 0.76 0.96 -11.01
CA SER A 220 1.18 0.50 -12.32
C SER A 220 0.79 -0.95 -12.52
N TYR A 221 0.56 -1.30 -13.77
CA TYR A 221 0.22 -2.64 -14.20
C TYR A 221 1.42 -3.23 -14.93
N VAL A 222 1.95 -4.35 -14.41
CA VAL A 222 3.09 -5.04 -14.98
C VAL A 222 2.61 -6.28 -15.71
N ASP A 223 2.84 -6.27 -17.02
CA ASP A 223 2.58 -7.39 -17.90
C ASP A 223 3.80 -7.58 -18.80
N LEU A 224 4.54 -8.67 -18.55
CA LEU A 224 5.81 -8.94 -19.22
C LEU A 224 5.63 -9.85 -20.43
N THR A 225 4.40 -10.17 -20.83
CA THR A 225 4.18 -10.97 -22.03
C THR A 225 4.41 -10.15 -23.30
N ASN A 226 3.91 -8.91 -23.32
CA ASN A 226 3.90 -8.07 -24.53
C ASN A 226 4.41 -6.63 -24.32
N ARG A 227 4.93 -6.30 -23.12
CA ARG A 227 5.49 -4.97 -22.82
C ARG A 227 6.85 -5.08 -22.15
N HIS A 228 7.74 -4.17 -22.53
CA HIS A 228 9.07 -4.01 -21.94
C HIS A 228 9.13 -2.84 -20.93
N SER A 229 8.08 -2.04 -20.84
CA SER A 229 7.99 -0.94 -19.87
C SER A 229 6.54 -0.48 -19.68
N SER A 230 6.28 0.19 -18.56
CA SER A 230 5.06 0.99 -18.42
C SER A 230 5.13 2.24 -19.31
N LEU A 231 3.97 2.73 -19.73
CA LEU A 231 3.83 4.14 -20.05
C LEU A 231 4.08 4.94 -18.76
N VAL A 232 5.00 5.91 -18.80
CA VAL A 232 5.19 6.84 -17.69
C VAL A 232 3.98 7.78 -17.68
N ALA A 233 2.91 7.37 -17.01
CA ALA A 233 1.81 8.27 -16.70
C ALA A 233 2.20 9.06 -15.45
N SER A 234 2.66 10.30 -15.63
CA SER A 234 2.75 11.28 -14.57
C SER A 234 1.34 11.63 -14.14
N THR A 235 0.82 10.88 -13.17
CA THR A 235 -0.51 11.11 -12.67
C THR A 235 -0.48 12.28 -11.69
N LEU A 236 -0.90 13.46 -12.14
CA LEU A 236 -1.71 14.33 -11.28
C LEU A 236 -3.09 13.65 -11.13
N GLN A 237 -3.19 12.46 -10.51
CA GLN A 237 -4.46 11.75 -10.50
C GLN A 237 -5.44 12.34 -9.47
N VAL A 238 -6.36 13.09 -10.08
CA VAL A 238 -7.83 13.06 -10.01
C VAL A 238 -8.46 13.36 -8.65
N VAL A 239 -9.20 14.46 -8.70
CA VAL A 239 -10.29 14.91 -7.84
C VAL A 239 -11.38 13.83 -7.80
N THR A 240 -11.67 13.30 -6.62
CA THR A 240 -12.97 12.66 -6.33
C THR A 240 -13.59 13.37 -5.14
#